data_AF-A0A2H5UYR9-F1
#
_entry.id   AF-A0A2H5UYR9-F1
#
_cell.length_a   1.000
_cell.length_b   1.000
_cell.length_c   1.000
_cell.angle_alpha   90.00
_cell.angle_beta   90.00
_cell.angle_gamma   90.00
#
_symmetry.space_group_name_H-M   'P 1'
#
loop_
_entity.id
_entity.type
_entity.pdbx_description
1 polymer ?
#
loop_
_entity_poly.entity_id
_entity_poly.type
_entity_poly.pdbx_seq_one_letter_code
_entity_poly.pdbx_strand_id
1 'polypeptide(L)'
;MAQNMGNEDEIVRTRQIFYKNLYLLLKLLENRDSKAIPILEKIKELECSINPEDMTYDAYCEIPNLLGRIVRKDLDPAARRLYPMALEEFYRNAGYEQESEKPDHITTMLAFMIQLLNDEEEALLTKNIDEINKIRRIQHRFLNIHLIPLLENYEQNTPTKQLIKCIGKYLKEDLQLLHFFLTKQTSR
;
A
#
# COMPACT_ATOMS: atom_id res chain seq x y z
N MET A 1 -26.19 16.11 -5.42
CA MET A 1 -25.66 14.73 -5.31
C MET A 1 -24.67 14.39 -6.43
N ALA A 2 -24.91 14.77 -7.69
CA ALA A 2 -23.96 14.52 -8.80
C ALA A 2 -22.57 15.19 -8.67
N GLN A 3 -22.49 16.44 -8.19
CA GLN A 3 -21.22 17.16 -7.98
C GLN A 3 -20.29 16.50 -6.94
N ASN A 4 -20.83 15.72 -6.01
CA ASN A 4 -20.03 15.11 -4.94
C ASN A 4 -19.37 13.80 -5.41
N MET A 5 -19.96 13.08 -6.37
CA MET A 5 -19.41 11.84 -6.90
C MET A 5 -18.30 12.07 -7.94
N GLY A 6 -18.36 13.16 -8.71
CA GLY A 6 -17.29 13.49 -9.67
C GLY A 6 -15.94 13.75 -8.99
N ASN A 7 -15.97 14.25 -7.76
CA ASN A 7 -14.77 14.44 -6.93
C ASN A 7 -14.27 13.11 -6.35
N GLU A 8 -15.16 12.20 -5.95
CA GLU A 8 -14.74 10.88 -5.42
C GLU A 8 -14.10 9.98 -6.50
N ASP A 9 -14.59 10.01 -7.74
CA ASP A 9 -14.00 9.29 -8.88
C ASP A 9 -12.55 9.76 -9.15
N GLU A 10 -12.32 11.07 -9.18
CA GLU A 10 -10.99 11.65 -9.37
C GLU A 10 -10.04 11.29 -8.22
N ILE A 11 -10.55 11.31 -6.98
CA ILE A 11 -9.77 10.90 -5.80
C ILE A 11 -9.38 9.42 -5.91
N VAL A 12 -10.31 8.52 -6.23
CA VAL A 12 -10.01 7.08 -6.36
C VAL A 12 -8.98 6.83 -7.46
N ARG A 13 -9.10 7.49 -8.61
CA ARG A 13 -8.10 7.39 -9.69
C ARG A 13 -6.73 7.90 -9.26
N THR A 14 -6.67 9.00 -8.52
CA THR A 14 -5.41 9.52 -8.00
C THR A 14 -4.74 8.51 -7.06
N ARG A 15 -5.52 7.88 -6.17
CA ARG A 15 -5.04 6.80 -5.30
C ARG A 15 -4.54 5.60 -6.12
N GLN A 16 -5.29 5.15 -7.12
CA GLN A 16 -4.88 4.05 -8.01
C GLN A 16 -3.52 4.34 -8.66
N ILE A 17 -3.34 5.55 -9.22
CA ILE A 17 -2.07 5.95 -9.85
C ILE A 17 -0.93 5.90 -8.83
N PHE A 18 -1.15 6.40 -7.62
CA PHE A 18 -0.17 6.35 -6.55
C PHE A 18 0.25 4.91 -6.21
N TYR A 19 -0.70 4.01 -5.91
CA TYR A 19 -0.38 2.61 -5.55
C TYR A 19 0.25 1.85 -6.72
N LYS A 20 -0.19 2.07 -7.97
CA LYS A 20 0.40 1.47 -9.17
C LYS A 20 1.85 1.92 -9.38
N ASN A 21 2.14 3.21 -9.22
CA ASN A 21 3.49 3.74 -9.33
C ASN A 21 4.41 3.22 -8.22
N LEU A 22 3.88 3.12 -6.99
CA LEU A 22 4.61 2.56 -5.86
C LEU A 22 4.93 1.09 -6.07
N TYR A 23 3.95 0.29 -6.50
CA TYR A 23 4.15 -1.12 -6.86
C TYR A 23 5.24 -1.25 -7.92
N LEU A 24 5.13 -0.49 -9.02
CA LEU A 24 6.11 -0.52 -10.10
C LEU A 24 7.51 -0.14 -9.61
N LEU A 25 7.63 0.93 -8.82
CA LEU A 25 8.91 1.36 -8.27
C LEU A 25 9.57 0.24 -7.46
N LEU A 26 8.84 -0.37 -6.54
CA LEU A 26 9.40 -1.44 -5.70
C LEU A 26 9.79 -2.66 -6.54
N LYS A 27 9.00 -3.03 -7.56
CA LYS A 27 9.37 -4.09 -8.52
C LYS A 27 10.64 -3.76 -9.30
N LEU A 28 10.83 -2.51 -9.71
CA LEU A 28 12.05 -2.08 -10.41
C LEU A 28 13.26 -2.15 -9.48
N LEU A 29 13.11 -1.70 -8.23
CA LEU A 29 14.17 -1.76 -7.22
C LEU A 29 14.55 -3.19 -6.82
N GLU A 30 13.57 -4.10 -6.67
CA GLU A 30 13.80 -5.55 -6.46
C GLU A 30 14.67 -6.19 -7.53
N ASN A 31 14.63 -5.65 -8.76
CA ASN A 31 15.36 -6.17 -9.92
C ASN A 31 16.59 -5.34 -10.29
N ARG A 32 16.93 -4.32 -9.47
CA ARG A 32 18.01 -3.36 -9.77
C ARG A 32 17.86 -2.71 -11.16
N ASP A 33 16.63 -2.49 -11.59
CA ASP A 33 16.33 -1.87 -12.89
C ASP A 33 16.55 -0.36 -12.81
N SER A 34 17.40 0.18 -13.68
CA SER A 34 17.74 1.61 -13.74
C SER A 34 16.54 2.50 -14.06
N LYS A 35 15.44 1.94 -14.58
CA LYS A 35 14.16 2.64 -14.75
C LYS A 35 13.54 3.10 -13.43
N ALA A 36 14.01 2.61 -12.28
CA ALA A 36 13.61 3.14 -10.98
C ALA A 36 14.09 4.58 -10.76
N ILE A 37 15.26 4.97 -11.29
CA ILE A 37 15.91 6.25 -10.98
C ILE A 37 15.02 7.46 -11.34
N PRO A 38 14.42 7.56 -12.54
CA PRO A 38 13.54 8.69 -12.86
C PRO A 38 12.28 8.77 -11.97
N ILE A 39 11.80 7.64 -11.43
CA ILE A 39 10.68 7.62 -10.50
C ILE A 39 11.12 8.13 -9.12
N LEU A 40 12.32 7.74 -8.69
CA LEU A 40 12.91 8.20 -7.44
C LEU A 40 13.19 9.72 -7.44
N GLU A 41 13.67 10.28 -8.55
CA GLU A 41 13.85 11.73 -8.67
C GLU A 41 12.52 12.48 -8.51
N LYS A 42 11.42 11.97 -9.09
CA LYS A 42 10.08 12.56 -8.87
C LYS A 42 9.62 12.45 -7.42
N ILE A 43 9.92 11.35 -6.73
CA ILE A 43 9.58 11.20 -5.31
C ILE A 43 10.40 12.16 -4.44
N LYS A 44 11.65 12.41 -4.80
CA LYS A 44 12.51 13.37 -4.10
C LYS A 44 11.94 14.79 -4.14
N GLU A 45 11.31 15.18 -5.24
CA GLU A 45 10.59 16.46 -5.38
C GLU A 45 9.38 16.56 -4.42
N LEU A 46 8.85 15.44 -3.94
CA LEU A 46 7.74 15.36 -2.99
C LEU A 46 8.20 15.36 -1.52
N GLU A 47 9.23 16.14 -1.21
CA GLU A 47 9.82 16.30 0.14
C GLU A 47 10.43 15.02 0.75
N CYS A 48 10.72 14.02 -0.08
CA CYS A 48 11.50 12.87 0.33
C CYS A 48 12.99 13.15 0.19
N SER A 49 13.67 13.30 1.32
CA SER A 49 15.14 13.33 1.33
C SER A 49 15.66 11.92 1.02
N ILE A 50 15.80 11.60 -0.27
CA ILE A 50 16.38 10.37 -0.80
C ILE A 50 17.50 10.70 -1.78
N ASN A 51 18.55 9.88 -1.80
CA ASN A 51 19.56 9.88 -2.86
C ASN A 51 19.32 8.66 -3.78
N PRO A 52 18.80 8.84 -5.01
CA PRO A 52 18.45 7.73 -5.88
C PRO A 52 19.62 6.79 -6.20
N GLU A 53 20.82 7.33 -6.39
CA GLU A 53 22.00 6.52 -6.73
C GLU A 53 22.40 5.58 -5.59
N ASP A 54 22.51 6.13 -4.37
CA ASP A 54 22.86 5.37 -3.16
C ASP A 54 21.80 4.29 -2.83
N MET A 55 20.54 4.57 -3.12
CA MET A 55 19.43 3.71 -2.72
C MET A 55 19.24 2.48 -3.60
N THR A 56 19.62 2.50 -4.88
CA THR A 56 19.34 1.38 -5.79
C THR A 56 20.01 0.07 -5.35
N TYR A 57 21.21 0.14 -4.78
CA TYR A 57 21.91 -1.05 -4.29
C TYR A 57 21.28 -1.61 -3.01
N ASP A 58 21.05 -0.75 -2.01
CA ASP A 58 20.45 -1.17 -0.74
C ASP A 58 19.03 -1.70 -0.95
N ALA A 59 18.23 -1.03 -1.78
CA ALA A 59 16.86 -1.42 -2.08
C ALA A 59 16.80 -2.79 -2.76
N TYR A 60 17.76 -3.11 -3.64
CA TYR A 60 17.87 -4.43 -4.27
C TYR A 60 18.10 -5.55 -3.24
N CYS A 61 18.92 -5.30 -2.22
CA CYS A 61 19.17 -6.28 -1.15
C CYS A 61 18.01 -6.38 -0.15
N GLU A 62 17.30 -5.28 0.09
CA GLU A 62 16.38 -5.15 1.22
C GLU A 62 14.91 -5.36 0.86
N ILE A 63 14.43 -4.83 -0.28
CA ILE A 63 13.01 -4.94 -0.65
C ILE A 63 12.56 -6.40 -0.79
N PRO A 64 13.34 -7.33 -1.38
CA PRO A 64 12.95 -8.75 -1.42
C PRO A 64 12.74 -9.41 -0.04
N ASN A 65 13.28 -8.78 1.01
CA ASN A 65 13.17 -9.19 2.41
C ASN A 65 12.16 -8.34 3.20
N LEU A 66 11.44 -7.41 2.55
CA LEU A 66 10.39 -6.59 3.16
C LEU A 66 9.10 -7.41 3.33
N LEU A 67 9.22 -8.44 4.15
CA LEU A 67 8.20 -9.43 4.50
C LEU A 67 7.69 -9.15 5.91
N GLY A 68 6.37 -9.13 6.10
CA GLY A 68 5.74 -8.93 7.41
C GLY A 68 6.29 -9.87 8.48
N ARG A 69 6.43 -11.17 8.20
CA ARG A 69 6.99 -12.15 9.12
C ARG A 69 8.44 -11.86 9.55
N ILE A 70 9.19 -11.15 8.73
CA ILE A 70 10.57 -10.75 9.01
C ILE A 70 10.60 -9.44 9.78
N VAL A 71 9.84 -8.44 9.33
CA VAL A 71 9.98 -7.04 9.72
C VAL A 71 9.12 -6.69 10.95
N ARG A 72 7.93 -7.28 11.12
CA ARG A 72 6.99 -6.98 12.22
C ARG A 72 7.43 -7.54 13.58
N LYS A 73 8.52 -7.01 14.12
CA LYS A 73 9.09 -7.46 15.42
C LYS A 73 8.19 -7.14 16.62
N ASP A 74 7.22 -6.24 16.44
CA ASP A 74 6.12 -5.97 17.37
C ASP A 74 5.23 -7.20 17.61
N LEU A 75 5.14 -8.11 16.64
CA LEU A 75 4.40 -9.36 16.79
C LEU A 75 5.24 -10.43 17.48
N ASP A 76 4.60 -11.19 18.37
CA ASP A 76 5.26 -12.33 19.01
C ASP A 76 5.70 -13.39 17.97
N PRO A 77 6.68 -14.25 18.30
CA PRO A 77 7.21 -15.21 17.33
C PRO A 77 6.20 -16.22 16.78
N ALA A 78 5.11 -16.52 17.50
CA ALA A 78 4.05 -17.40 16.98
C ALA A 78 3.16 -16.64 16.00
N ALA A 79 2.73 -15.43 16.35
CA ALA A 79 1.96 -14.57 15.45
C ALA A 79 2.72 -14.26 14.16
N ARG A 80 4.02 -13.97 14.22
CA ARG A 80 4.86 -13.76 13.00
C ARG A 80 4.90 -14.97 12.08
N ARG A 81 4.94 -16.18 12.63
CA ARG A 81 4.94 -17.42 11.84
C ARG A 81 3.62 -17.65 11.11
N LEU A 82 2.51 -17.25 11.72
CA LEU A 82 1.16 -17.37 11.16
C LEU A 82 0.75 -16.18 10.31
N TYR A 83 1.51 -15.08 10.33
CA TYR A 83 1.19 -13.84 9.63
C TYR A 83 0.94 -14.01 8.12
N PRO A 84 1.74 -14.80 7.38
CA PRO A 84 1.47 -15.12 5.96
C PRO A 84 0.07 -15.73 5.76
N MET A 85 -0.29 -16.72 6.58
CA MET A 85 -1.59 -17.42 6.47
C MET A 85 -2.75 -16.47 6.79
N ALA A 86 -2.59 -15.59 7.77
CA ALA A 86 -3.60 -14.59 8.11
C ALA A 86 -3.85 -13.61 6.96
N LEU A 87 -2.80 -13.23 6.22
CA LEU A 87 -2.93 -12.40 5.03
C LEU A 87 -3.60 -13.13 3.86
N GLU A 88 -3.26 -14.40 3.63
CA GLU A 88 -3.95 -15.22 2.61
C GLU A 88 -5.45 -15.36 2.89
N GLU A 89 -5.82 -15.56 4.15
CA GLU A 89 -7.21 -15.57 4.57
C GLU A 89 -7.88 -14.20 4.36
N PHE A 90 -7.19 -13.10 4.68
CA PHE A 90 -7.68 -11.75 4.40
C PHE A 90 -7.94 -11.53 2.91
N TYR A 91 -7.00 -11.92 2.05
CA TYR A 91 -7.11 -11.82 0.59
C TYR A 91 -8.30 -12.61 0.06
N ARG A 92 -8.42 -13.89 0.44
CA ARG A 92 -9.52 -14.75 0.04
C ARG A 92 -10.88 -14.21 0.48
N ASN A 93 -10.98 -13.68 1.70
CA ASN A 93 -12.21 -13.07 2.20
C ASN A 93 -12.62 -11.80 1.44
N ALA A 94 -11.65 -11.12 0.81
CA ALA A 94 -11.88 -9.98 -0.06
C ALA A 94 -12.02 -10.36 -1.54
N GLY A 95 -11.94 -11.65 -1.90
CA GLY A 95 -12.02 -12.10 -3.30
C GLY A 95 -10.73 -11.90 -4.11
N TYR A 96 -9.59 -11.68 -3.46
CA TYR A 96 -8.30 -11.52 -4.12
C TYR A 96 -7.54 -12.85 -4.20
N GLU A 97 -7.14 -13.22 -5.41
CA GLU A 97 -6.22 -14.33 -5.67
C GLU A 97 -4.81 -13.77 -5.85
N GLN A 98 -3.93 -14.06 -4.88
CA GLN A 98 -2.55 -13.61 -4.95
C GLN A 98 -1.76 -14.40 -6.01
N GLU A 99 -0.98 -13.70 -6.82
CA GLU A 99 -0.07 -14.33 -7.80
C GLU A 99 1.27 -14.77 -7.17
N SER A 100 1.63 -14.17 -6.04
CA SER A 100 2.92 -14.36 -5.38
C SER A 100 2.84 -15.40 -4.26
N GLU A 101 3.86 -16.26 -4.14
CA GLU A 101 4.02 -17.21 -3.02
C GLU A 101 4.35 -16.53 -1.68
N LYS A 102 4.53 -15.21 -1.68
CA LYS A 102 4.85 -14.41 -0.49
C LYS A 102 3.68 -13.47 -0.18
N PRO A 103 2.66 -13.92 0.57
CA PRO A 103 1.47 -13.12 0.89
C PRO A 103 1.79 -11.85 1.67
N ASP A 104 2.82 -11.90 2.52
CA ASP A 104 3.24 -10.82 3.40
C ASP A 104 4.35 -9.94 2.83
N HIS A 105 4.63 -10.07 1.54
CA HIS A 105 5.58 -9.22 0.84
C HIS A 105 4.95 -7.87 0.48
N ILE A 106 5.71 -6.78 0.62
CA ILE A 106 5.21 -5.43 0.35
C ILE A 106 4.53 -5.29 -1.02
N THR A 107 5.13 -5.84 -2.08
CA THR A 107 4.57 -5.74 -3.44
C THR A 107 3.29 -6.56 -3.61
N THR A 108 3.16 -7.70 -2.94
CA THR A 108 1.88 -8.46 -2.89
C THR A 108 0.80 -7.65 -2.18
N MET A 109 1.14 -7.03 -1.05
CA MET A 109 0.20 -6.21 -0.27
C MET A 109 -0.24 -4.95 -1.04
N LEU A 110 0.65 -4.35 -1.84
CA LEU A 110 0.31 -3.25 -2.73
C LEU A 110 -0.55 -3.69 -3.91
N ALA A 111 -0.29 -4.85 -4.49
CA ALA A 111 -1.12 -5.42 -5.54
C ALA A 111 -2.56 -5.64 -5.06
N PHE A 112 -2.73 -6.13 -3.82
CA PHE A 112 -4.04 -6.23 -3.18
C PHE A 112 -4.73 -4.88 -3.03
N MET A 113 -4.02 -3.83 -2.57
CA MET A 113 -4.59 -2.47 -2.50
C MET A 113 -5.00 -1.94 -3.88
N ILE A 114 -4.24 -2.22 -4.93
CA ILE A 114 -4.59 -1.85 -6.31
C ILE A 114 -5.89 -2.56 -6.73
N GLN A 115 -6.05 -3.85 -6.42
CA GLN A 115 -7.29 -4.57 -6.71
C GLN A 115 -8.49 -3.92 -6.02
N LEU A 116 -8.39 -3.66 -4.71
CA LEU A 116 -9.48 -3.02 -3.96
C LEU A 116 -9.85 -1.63 -4.52
N LEU A 117 -8.89 -0.89 -5.06
CA LEU A 117 -9.16 0.40 -5.70
C LEU A 117 -9.81 0.26 -7.08
N ASN A 118 -9.51 -0.80 -7.83
CA ASN A 118 -10.22 -1.11 -9.06
C ASN A 118 -11.68 -1.50 -8.75
N ASP A 119 -11.89 -2.34 -7.73
CA ASP A 119 -13.22 -2.73 -7.27
C ASP A 119 -14.03 -1.51 -6.78
N GLU A 120 -13.38 -0.56 -6.11
CA GLU A 120 -14.01 0.69 -5.67
C GLU A 120 -14.45 1.55 -6.87
N GLU A 121 -13.61 1.67 -7.90
CA GLU A 121 -13.95 2.40 -9.13
C GLU A 121 -15.15 1.74 -9.84
N GLU A 122 -15.18 0.42 -9.96
CA GLU A 122 -16.33 -0.30 -10.55
C GLU A 122 -17.62 -0.07 -9.74
N ALA A 123 -17.52 -0.12 -8.41
CA ALA A 123 -18.65 0.16 -7.53
C ALA A 123 -19.13 1.62 -7.64
N LEU A 124 -18.22 2.58 -7.87
CA LEU A 124 -18.55 3.98 -8.16
C LEU A 124 -19.29 4.15 -9.49
N LEU A 125 -18.85 3.45 -10.55
CA LEU A 125 -19.51 3.48 -11.86
C LEU A 125 -20.95 2.96 -11.79
N THR A 126 -21.17 1.91 -11.01
CA THR A 126 -22.50 1.32 -10.77
C THR A 126 -23.30 2.02 -9.67
N LYS A 127 -22.69 3.01 -8.98
CA LYS A 127 -23.26 3.75 -7.85
C LYS A 127 -23.73 2.85 -6.71
N ASN A 128 -23.06 1.73 -6.50
CA ASN A 128 -23.35 0.78 -5.44
C ASN A 128 -22.70 1.26 -4.12
N ILE A 129 -23.42 2.10 -3.38
CA ILE A 129 -22.92 2.74 -2.15
C ILE A 129 -22.53 1.73 -1.08
N ASP A 130 -23.29 0.64 -0.93
CA ASP A 130 -22.99 -0.39 0.07
C ASP A 130 -21.67 -1.10 -0.24
N GLU A 131 -21.42 -1.42 -1.51
CA GLU A 131 -20.18 -2.05 -1.94
C GLU A 131 -18.99 -1.09 -1.84
N ILE A 132 -19.14 0.18 -2.25
CA ILE A 132 -18.11 1.22 -2.06
C ILE A 132 -17.68 1.28 -0.59
N ASN A 133 -18.64 1.29 0.33
CA ASN A 133 -18.37 1.37 1.75
C ASN A 133 -17.70 0.12 2.30
N LYS A 134 -18.16 -1.06 1.87
CA LYS A 134 -17.54 -2.33 2.23
C LYS A 134 -16.08 -2.35 1.78
N ILE A 135 -15.80 -1.98 0.54
CA ILE A 135 -14.45 -1.92 -0.01
C ILE A 135 -13.58 -0.92 0.75
N ARG A 136 -14.06 0.31 1.02
CA ARG A 136 -13.34 1.32 1.80
C ARG A 136 -13.00 0.84 3.22
N ARG A 137 -13.90 0.10 3.87
CA ARG A 137 -13.63 -0.52 5.19
C ARG A 137 -12.53 -1.58 5.11
N ILE A 138 -12.53 -2.39 4.06
CA ILE A 138 -11.48 -3.39 3.82
C ILE A 138 -10.13 -2.68 3.60
N GLN A 139 -10.07 -1.68 2.72
CA GLN A 139 -8.87 -0.87 2.49
C GLN A 139 -8.35 -0.24 3.79
N HIS A 140 -9.22 0.43 4.56
CA HIS A 140 -8.86 1.06 5.82
C HIS A 140 -8.29 0.04 6.82
N ARG A 141 -8.96 -1.10 6.98
CA ARG A 141 -8.51 -2.17 7.88
C ARG A 141 -7.16 -2.73 7.44
N PHE A 142 -6.98 -2.95 6.15
CA PHE A 142 -5.74 -3.49 5.60
C PHE A 142 -4.55 -2.55 5.80
N LEU A 143 -4.73 -1.27 5.49
CA LEU A 143 -3.71 -0.25 5.73
C LEU A 143 -3.32 -0.18 7.21
N ASN A 144 -4.32 -0.08 8.08
CA ASN A 144 -4.11 0.12 9.50
C ASN A 144 -3.46 -1.08 10.21
N ILE A 145 -3.83 -2.31 9.84
CA ILE A 145 -3.39 -3.52 10.56
C ILE A 145 -2.14 -4.16 9.93
N HIS A 146 -2.00 -4.05 8.60
CA HIS A 146 -0.99 -4.79 7.87
C HIS A 146 0.04 -3.90 7.20
N LEU A 147 -0.38 -3.03 6.28
CA LEU A 147 0.55 -2.34 5.37
C LEU A 147 1.34 -1.22 6.06
N ILE A 148 0.68 -0.33 6.82
CA ILE A 148 1.39 0.74 7.55
C ILE A 148 2.30 0.14 8.64
N PRO A 149 1.83 -0.80 9.49
CA PRO A 149 2.71 -1.41 10.48
C PRO A 149 3.92 -2.13 9.87
N LEU A 150 3.82 -2.71 8.68
CA LEU A 150 4.99 -3.28 7.97
C LEU A 150 6.07 -2.23 7.74
N LEU A 151 5.69 -1.04 7.27
CA LEU A 151 6.63 0.05 6.99
C LEU A 151 7.18 0.69 8.26
N GLU A 152 6.35 0.82 9.30
CA GLU A 152 6.77 1.40 10.58
C GLU A 152 7.80 0.55 11.33
N ASN A 153 7.69 -0.78 11.21
CA ASN A 153 8.63 -1.72 11.82
C ASN A 153 9.88 -1.95 10.94
N TYR A 154 10.04 -1.23 9.84
CA TYR A 154 11.23 -1.32 9.01
C TYR A 154 12.41 -0.56 9.63
N GLU A 155 13.30 -1.31 10.29
CA GLU A 155 14.34 -0.72 11.13
C GLU A 155 15.72 -0.54 10.47
N GLN A 156 15.94 -1.02 9.24
CA GLN A 156 17.26 -1.01 8.57
C GLN A 156 17.90 0.37 8.52
N ASN A 157 19.20 0.50 8.82
CA ASN A 157 19.86 1.81 8.81
C ASN A 157 20.45 2.14 7.44
N THR A 158 19.60 2.21 6.42
CA THR A 158 19.98 2.40 5.01
C THR A 158 19.16 3.49 4.33
N PRO A 159 19.65 4.08 3.23
CA PRO A 159 18.88 4.93 2.32
C PRO A 159 17.46 4.43 2.02
N THR A 160 17.26 3.12 1.83
CA THR A 160 15.93 2.53 1.61
C THR A 160 14.95 2.86 2.73
N LYS A 161 15.40 2.95 4.00
CA LYS A 161 14.52 3.33 5.11
C LYS A 161 13.94 4.73 4.95
N GLN A 162 14.65 5.65 4.32
CA GLN A 162 14.11 7.00 4.04
C GLN A 162 12.95 6.91 3.05
N LEU A 163 13.09 6.11 1.98
CA LEU A 163 12.00 5.84 1.04
C LEU A 163 10.82 5.15 1.73
N ILE A 164 11.07 4.11 2.53
CA ILE A 164 10.02 3.38 3.27
C ILE A 164 9.28 4.31 4.24
N LYS A 165 9.99 5.18 4.96
CA LYS A 165 9.37 6.21 5.81
C LYS A 165 8.50 7.18 5.02
N CYS A 166 8.98 7.61 3.85
CA CYS A 166 8.23 8.47 2.95
C CYS A 166 6.93 7.82 2.50
N ILE A 167 7.00 6.60 2.00
CA ILE A 167 5.82 5.81 1.62
C ILE A 167 4.87 5.69 2.81
N GLY A 168 5.39 5.41 4.01
CA GLY A 168 4.59 5.31 5.23
C GLY A 168 3.81 6.58 5.58
N LYS A 169 4.35 7.78 5.30
CA LYS A 169 3.62 9.05 5.49
C LYS A 169 2.42 9.14 4.54
N TYR A 170 2.61 8.87 3.25
CA TYR A 170 1.53 8.88 2.28
C TYR A 170 0.43 7.87 2.61
N LEU A 171 0.80 6.66 3.04
CA LEU A 171 -0.20 5.67 3.43
C LEU A 171 -0.99 6.08 4.67
N LYS A 172 -0.40 6.85 5.60
CA LYS A 172 -1.14 7.42 6.74
C LYS A 172 -2.12 8.50 6.32
N GLU A 173 -1.75 9.35 5.37
CA GLU A 173 -2.67 10.33 4.77
C GLU A 173 -3.83 9.61 4.05
N ASP A 174 -3.53 8.55 3.31
CA ASP A 174 -4.55 7.72 2.66
C ASP A 174 -5.50 7.05 3.66
N LEU A 175 -4.97 6.57 4.79
CA LEU A 175 -5.77 6.04 5.89
C LEU A 175 -6.71 7.11 6.48
N GLN A 176 -6.23 8.33 6.66
CA GLN A 176 -7.05 9.45 7.15
C GLN A 176 -8.15 9.83 6.15
N LEU A 177 -7.84 9.82 4.86
CA LEU A 177 -8.82 10.03 3.79
C LEU A 177 -9.92 8.97 3.81
N LEU A 178 -9.55 7.69 3.94
CA LEU A 178 -10.51 6.60 4.08
C LEU A 178 -11.38 6.76 5.33
N HIS A 179 -10.78 7.15 6.46
CA HIS A 179 -11.51 7.43 7.69
C HIS A 179 -12.53 8.55 7.50
N PHE A 180 -12.16 9.62 6.80
CA PHE A 180 -13.07 10.71 6.45
C PHE A 180 -14.25 10.23 5.59
N PHE A 181 -13.99 9.41 4.57
CA PHE A 181 -15.07 8.84 3.74
C PHE A 181 -16.06 8.01 4.55
N LEU A 182 -15.56 7.22 5.51
CA LEU A 182 -16.39 6.34 6.32
C LEU A 182 -17.19 7.10 7.40
N THR A 183 -16.63 8.17 7.97
CA THR A 183 -17.28 8.95 9.05
C THR A 183 -18.26 10.01 8.53
N LYS A 184 -18.00 10.62 7.37
CA LYS A 184 -18.93 11.58 6.74
C LYS A 184 -20.29 10.94 6.43
N GLN A 185 -20.35 9.62 6.27
CA GLN A 185 -21.56 8.89 5.96
C GLN A 185 -22.37 8.47 7.18
N THR A 186 -21.75 8.28 8.35
CA THR A 186 -22.46 7.96 9.61
C THR A 186 -23.25 9.15 10.20
N SER A 187 -23.05 10.35 9.64
CA SER A 187 -23.68 11.60 10.12
C SER A 187 -24.91 12.02 9.29
N ARG A 188 -25.50 11.11 8.52
CA ARG A 188 -26.76 11.29 7.78
C ARG A 188 -27.79 10.27 8.21
#